data_AF-A0AAD8Y4J9-F1
#
_entry.id   AF-A0AAD8Y4J9-F1
#
_cell.length_a   1.000
_cell.length_b   1.000
_cell.length_c   1.000
_cell.angle_alpha   90.00
_cell.angle_beta   90.00
_cell.angle_gamma   90.00
#
_symmetry.space_group_name_H-M   'P 1'
#
loop_
_entity.id
_entity.type
_entity.pdbx_description
1 polymer ?
#
loop_
_entity_poly.entity_id
_entity_poly.type
_entity_poly.pdbx_seq_one_letter_code
_entity_poly.pdbx_strand_id
1 'polypeptide(L)'
;MHLSDEQVRSSTAELNKRLSESTAKVTEGRIRADQREIQRRNGERQDNAKTAELIHQSNDTTKDGAVESGWKECLSATNAQDLCALLDKQKSRCDEAVAKLEEIGTQLCSQLREQDHEYVTALRRNRKEIEVLQESIINEHKVLKAAFEKELGLIEAAFKDDRKNLLETKQKELEALMAERDTAEMEGLELQREDVVTKQQEIKQSQNEGNNVSIATKEKLESELRRLEIALEDTRARQDLDTDKLEYDVRVLTDLAEDETAVKKQKRRIMKGKGELYDSLDTKSREKKIEMKENNRLERDCERIERQAIGLREKFERFKLLDEEKYQAVLALHKDDLSKLQRELNESQEFIFGNAIGCSTVNSDLTCPEEIQSCTTNEAKLNETNVATDEAKVVNEVDFGLECDKDNSSDRSEEWHQAESLMTNYRAVLQKREELNSQAHSLKAHNKALEGELSTMLNDKVNEELTFPPEIEEK
;
A
#
# COMPACT_ATOMS: atom_id res chain seq x y z
N MET A 1 13.84 -19.10 3.82
CA MET A 1 13.17 -18.56 2.62
C MET A 1 11.70 -18.47 2.97
N HIS A 2 11.09 -17.30 2.83
CA HIS A 2 9.69 -17.10 3.23
C HIS A 2 8.78 -17.96 2.35
N LEU A 3 7.69 -18.49 2.90
CA LEU A 3 6.73 -19.32 2.16
C LEU A 3 6.15 -18.51 0.98
N SER A 4 5.99 -17.20 1.19
CA SER A 4 5.61 -16.23 0.17
C SER A 4 6.55 -16.19 -1.02
N ASP A 5 7.86 -16.25 -0.81
CA ASP A 5 8.84 -16.13 -1.89
C ASP A 5 8.80 -17.33 -2.83
N GLU A 6 8.64 -18.53 -2.25
CA GLU A 6 8.49 -19.75 -3.04
C GLU A 6 7.14 -19.78 -3.77
N GLN A 7 6.07 -19.31 -3.10
CA GLN A 7 4.75 -19.20 -3.73
C GLN A 7 4.78 -18.21 -4.91
N VAL A 8 5.44 -17.06 -4.77
CA VAL A 8 5.61 -16.09 -5.87
C VAL A 8 6.35 -16.70 -7.04
N ARG A 9 7.45 -17.43 -6.78
CA ARG A 9 8.21 -18.10 -7.85
C ARG A 9 7.40 -19.16 -8.58
N SER A 10 6.69 -20.01 -7.84
CA SER A 10 5.83 -21.06 -8.41
C SER A 10 4.69 -20.47 -9.23
N SER A 11 4.00 -19.47 -8.68
CA SER A 11 2.89 -18.77 -9.34
C SER A 11 3.35 -18.09 -10.64
N THR A 12 4.52 -17.43 -10.62
CA THR A 12 5.09 -16.79 -11.81
C THR A 12 5.43 -17.80 -12.89
N ALA A 13 5.97 -18.96 -12.53
CA ALA A 13 6.28 -20.03 -13.47
C ALA A 13 5.02 -20.61 -14.13
N GLU A 14 3.96 -20.87 -13.34
CA GLU A 14 2.69 -21.36 -13.86
C GLU A 14 2.02 -20.32 -14.78
N LEU A 15 2.01 -19.03 -14.39
CA LEU A 15 1.45 -17.97 -15.23
C LEU A 15 2.18 -17.81 -16.56
N ASN A 16 3.52 -17.86 -16.56
CA ASN A 16 4.31 -17.81 -17.79
C ASN A 16 4.01 -19.00 -18.71
N LYS A 17 3.89 -20.21 -18.14
CA LYS A 17 3.49 -21.40 -18.88
C LYS A 17 2.11 -21.21 -19.52
N ARG A 18 1.10 -20.78 -18.75
CA ARG A 18 -0.25 -20.52 -19.26
C ARG A 18 -0.28 -19.45 -20.35
N LEU A 19 0.50 -18.38 -20.18
CA LEU A 19 0.62 -17.32 -21.18
C LEU A 19 1.20 -17.86 -22.50
N SER A 20 2.24 -18.69 -22.43
CA SER A 20 2.84 -19.33 -23.60
C SER A 20 1.85 -20.25 -24.33
N GLU A 21 1.09 -21.06 -23.58
CA GLU A 21 0.08 -22.00 -24.13
C GLU A 21 -1.07 -21.23 -24.80
N SER A 22 -1.58 -20.18 -24.15
CA SER A 22 -2.60 -19.28 -24.69
C SER A 22 -2.14 -18.62 -25.99
N THR A 23 -0.92 -18.07 -25.99
CA THR A 23 -0.33 -17.42 -27.16
C THR A 23 -0.15 -18.41 -28.31
N ALA A 24 0.28 -19.64 -28.03
CA ALA A 24 0.45 -20.68 -29.03
C ALA A 24 -0.88 -21.02 -29.73
N LYS A 25 -1.98 -21.17 -28.98
CA LYS A 25 -3.32 -21.47 -29.55
C LYS A 25 -3.83 -20.36 -30.46
N VAL A 26 -3.74 -19.10 -30.04
CA VAL A 26 -4.15 -17.94 -30.86
C VAL A 26 -3.28 -17.85 -32.12
N THR A 27 -1.97 -18.10 -31.98
CA THR A 27 -1.03 -18.11 -33.10
C THR A 27 -1.33 -19.23 -34.08
N GLU A 28 -1.68 -20.43 -33.61
CA GLU A 28 -2.10 -21.55 -34.46
C GLU A 28 -3.36 -21.19 -35.28
N GLY A 29 -4.35 -20.57 -34.64
CA GLY A 29 -5.56 -20.08 -35.32
C GLY A 29 -5.24 -19.10 -36.44
N ARG A 30 -4.34 -18.14 -36.18
CA ARG A 30 -3.88 -17.16 -37.17
C ARG A 30 -3.12 -17.83 -38.33
N ILE A 31 -2.16 -18.71 -38.03
CA ILE A 31 -1.36 -19.43 -39.04
C ILE A 31 -2.29 -20.23 -39.97
N ARG A 32 -3.32 -20.88 -39.42
CA ARG A 32 -4.28 -21.65 -40.21
C ARG A 32 -5.08 -20.77 -41.17
N ALA A 33 -5.46 -19.56 -40.77
CA ALA A 33 -6.12 -18.59 -41.64
C ALA A 33 -5.18 -18.09 -42.74
N ASP A 34 -3.94 -17.74 -42.38
CA ASP A 34 -2.92 -17.27 -43.33
C ASP A 34 -2.60 -18.33 -44.40
N GLN A 35 -2.46 -19.60 -43.99
CA GLN A 35 -2.22 -20.72 -44.90
C GLN A 35 -3.35 -20.88 -45.92
N ARG A 36 -4.60 -20.70 -45.51
CA ARG A 36 -5.76 -20.77 -46.42
C ARG A 36 -5.80 -19.59 -47.39
N GLU A 37 -5.52 -18.38 -46.92
CA GLU A 37 -5.47 -17.19 -47.80
C GLU A 37 -4.35 -17.34 -48.85
N ILE A 38 -3.20 -17.92 -48.48
CA ILE A 38 -2.14 -18.25 -49.43
C ILE A 38 -2.65 -19.24 -50.50
N GLN A 39 -3.37 -20.29 -50.10
CA GLN A 39 -3.95 -21.24 -51.05
C GLN A 39 -4.96 -20.58 -52.00
N ARG A 40 -5.84 -19.71 -51.48
CA ARG A 40 -6.81 -18.95 -52.27
C ARG A 40 -6.12 -18.05 -53.31
N ARG A 41 -5.09 -17.29 -52.90
CA ARG A 41 -4.31 -16.43 -53.80
C ARG A 41 -3.60 -17.23 -54.90
N ASN A 42 -3.15 -18.45 -54.60
CA ASN A 42 -2.54 -19.31 -55.61
C ASN A 42 -3.58 -19.79 -56.64
N GLY A 43 -4.80 -20.14 -56.20
CA GLY A 43 -5.90 -20.46 -57.11
C GLY A 43 -6.27 -19.28 -58.01
N GLU A 44 -6.47 -18.10 -57.41
CA GLU A 44 -6.79 -16.85 -58.13
C GLU A 44 -5.75 -16.51 -59.21
N ARG A 45 -4.45 -16.75 -58.94
CA ARG A 45 -3.40 -16.57 -59.96
C ARG A 45 -3.54 -17.52 -61.14
N GLN A 46 -3.97 -18.77 -60.91
CA GLN A 46 -4.19 -19.73 -61.99
C GLN A 46 -5.39 -19.33 -62.84
N ASP A 47 -6.48 -18.88 -62.22
CA ASP A 47 -7.69 -18.48 -62.95
C ASP A 47 -7.47 -17.17 -63.72
N ASN A 48 -6.71 -16.23 -63.14
CA ASN A 48 -6.27 -15.02 -63.85
C ASN A 48 -5.38 -15.36 -65.06
N ALA A 49 -4.52 -16.38 -64.96
CA ALA A 49 -3.72 -16.84 -66.09
C ALA A 49 -4.59 -17.44 -67.22
N LYS A 50 -5.60 -18.26 -66.89
CA LYS A 50 -6.57 -18.78 -67.86
C LYS A 50 -7.36 -17.65 -68.54
N THR A 51 -7.80 -16.66 -67.76
CA THR A 51 -8.52 -15.49 -68.26
C THR A 51 -7.66 -14.71 -69.26
N ALA A 52 -6.38 -14.51 -68.94
CA ALA A 52 -5.43 -13.85 -69.83
C ALA A 52 -5.25 -14.63 -71.14
N GLU A 53 -5.18 -15.97 -71.09
CA GLU A 53 -5.07 -16.82 -72.27
C GLU A 53 -6.30 -16.70 -73.18
N LEU A 54 -7.52 -16.70 -72.63
CA LEU A 54 -8.75 -16.49 -73.41
C LEU A 54 -8.80 -15.10 -74.06
N ILE A 55 -8.36 -14.06 -73.35
CA ILE A 55 -8.25 -12.71 -73.91
C ILE A 55 -7.23 -12.67 -75.07
N HIS A 56 -6.11 -13.37 -74.93
CA HIS A 56 -5.14 -13.51 -76.03
C HIS A 56 -5.76 -14.21 -77.25
N GLN A 57 -6.47 -15.32 -77.06
CA GLN A 57 -7.16 -16.04 -78.14
C GLN A 57 -8.23 -15.17 -78.83
N SER A 58 -8.96 -14.34 -78.08
CA SER A 58 -9.91 -13.37 -78.63
C SER A 58 -9.20 -12.31 -79.49
N ASN A 59 -8.08 -11.77 -79.01
CA ASN A 59 -7.29 -10.78 -79.74
C ASN A 59 -6.68 -11.37 -81.03
N ASP A 60 -6.30 -12.64 -81.02
CA ASP A 60 -5.78 -13.32 -82.21
C ASP A 60 -6.90 -13.58 -83.23
N THR A 61 -8.10 -13.95 -82.76
CA THR A 61 -9.28 -14.16 -83.61
C THR A 61 -9.76 -12.86 -84.27
N THR A 62 -9.71 -11.73 -83.56
CA THR A 62 -10.07 -10.41 -84.14
C THR A 62 -9.04 -9.87 -85.13
N LYS A 63 -7.77 -10.31 -85.03
CA LYS A 63 -6.68 -9.93 -85.94
C LYS A 63 -6.46 -10.95 -87.06
N ASP A 64 -7.41 -11.85 -87.30
CA ASP A 64 -7.27 -12.90 -88.30
C ASP A 64 -7.15 -12.31 -89.71
N GLY A 65 -5.92 -12.29 -90.23
CA GLY A 65 -5.59 -11.78 -91.55
C GLY A 65 -6.30 -12.53 -92.69
N ALA A 66 -6.89 -13.70 -92.41
CA ALA A 66 -7.72 -14.44 -93.36
C ALA A 66 -9.04 -13.71 -93.69
N VAL A 67 -9.63 -13.02 -92.72
CA VAL A 67 -10.86 -12.22 -92.94
C VAL A 67 -10.51 -10.98 -93.77
N GLU A 68 -9.44 -10.28 -93.42
CA GLU A 68 -9.04 -9.06 -94.13
C GLU A 68 -8.51 -9.31 -95.55
N SER A 69 -7.83 -10.43 -95.79
CA SER A 69 -7.43 -10.87 -97.13
C SER A 69 -8.62 -11.35 -97.97
N GLY A 70 -9.61 -12.01 -97.37
CA GLY A 70 -10.83 -12.43 -98.08
C GLY A 70 -11.66 -11.27 -98.62
N TRP A 71 -11.70 -10.13 -97.92
CA TRP A 71 -12.32 -8.90 -98.46
C TRP A 71 -11.57 -8.35 -99.68
N LYS A 72 -10.22 -8.42 -99.68
CA LYS A 72 -9.38 -8.03 -100.82
C LYS A 72 -9.61 -8.95 -102.03
N GLU A 73 -9.80 -10.25 -101.80
CA GLU A 73 -10.17 -11.21 -102.84
C GLU A 73 -11.53 -10.86 -103.47
N CYS A 74 -12.55 -10.56 -102.65
CA CYS A 74 -13.87 -10.15 -103.15
C CYS A 74 -13.81 -8.88 -104.01
N LEU A 75 -13.00 -7.89 -103.61
CA LEU A 75 -12.78 -6.64 -104.36
C LEU A 75 -12.14 -6.87 -105.74
N SER A 76 -11.44 -7.99 -105.93
CA SER A 76 -10.74 -8.32 -107.19
C SER A 76 -11.58 -9.14 -108.18
N ALA A 77 -12.83 -9.48 -107.84
CA ALA A 77 -13.71 -10.30 -108.68
C ALA A 77 -14.08 -9.58 -110.00
N THR A 78 -13.97 -10.30 -111.12
CA THR A 78 -14.18 -9.77 -112.49
C THR A 78 -15.59 -9.97 -113.03
N ASN A 79 -16.44 -10.78 -112.38
CA ASN A 79 -17.83 -10.99 -112.76
C ASN A 79 -18.73 -11.26 -111.53
N ALA A 80 -20.05 -11.13 -111.72
CA ALA A 80 -21.03 -11.21 -110.64
C ALA A 80 -21.15 -12.60 -110.00
N GLN A 81 -20.93 -13.67 -110.77
CA GLN A 81 -21.10 -15.04 -110.30
C GLN A 81 -19.92 -15.46 -109.40
N ASP A 82 -18.70 -15.08 -109.79
CA ASP A 82 -17.49 -15.25 -108.98
C ASP A 82 -17.54 -14.39 -107.71
N LEU A 83 -18.05 -13.16 -107.80
CA LEU A 83 -18.25 -12.30 -106.63
C LEU A 83 -19.24 -12.93 -105.63
N CYS A 84 -20.36 -13.49 -106.09
CA CYS A 84 -21.33 -14.16 -105.21
C CYS A 84 -20.68 -15.35 -104.47
N ALA A 85 -19.92 -16.19 -105.18
CA ALA A 85 -19.23 -17.33 -104.56
C ALA A 85 -18.16 -16.91 -103.54
N LEU A 86 -17.41 -15.83 -103.83
CA LEU A 86 -16.43 -15.26 -102.89
C LEU A 86 -17.10 -14.62 -101.67
N LEU A 87 -18.23 -13.95 -101.85
CA LEU A 87 -19.03 -13.38 -100.75
C LEU A 87 -19.61 -14.47 -99.85
N ASP A 88 -20.11 -15.58 -100.39
CA ASP A 88 -20.60 -16.71 -99.60
C ASP A 88 -19.47 -17.34 -98.77
N LYS A 89 -18.28 -17.51 -99.38
CA LYS A 89 -17.09 -17.99 -98.67
C LYS A 89 -16.63 -17.03 -97.58
N GLN A 90 -16.66 -15.73 -97.86
CA GLN A 90 -16.29 -14.70 -96.90
C GLN A 90 -17.30 -14.62 -95.75
N LYS A 91 -18.60 -14.75 -96.04
CA LYS A 91 -19.65 -14.84 -95.04
C LYS A 91 -19.41 -16.03 -94.10
N SER A 92 -19.13 -17.22 -94.65
CA SER A 92 -18.77 -18.40 -93.84
C SER A 92 -17.57 -18.14 -92.91
N ARG A 93 -16.52 -17.47 -93.41
CA ARG A 93 -15.35 -17.11 -92.59
C ARG A 93 -15.69 -16.14 -91.46
N CYS A 94 -16.49 -15.13 -91.74
CA CYS A 94 -16.97 -14.19 -90.73
C CYS A 94 -17.87 -14.88 -89.70
N ASP A 95 -18.79 -15.75 -90.13
CA ASP A 95 -19.67 -16.51 -89.24
C ASP A 95 -18.86 -17.44 -88.33
N GLU A 96 -17.81 -18.09 -88.83
CA GLU A 96 -16.88 -18.90 -88.02
C GLU A 96 -16.08 -18.05 -87.01
N ALA A 97 -15.61 -16.87 -87.39
CA ALA A 97 -14.88 -15.97 -86.48
C ALA A 97 -15.80 -15.41 -85.39
N VAL A 98 -17.04 -15.03 -85.74
CA VAL A 98 -18.07 -14.60 -84.79
C VAL A 98 -18.42 -15.72 -83.83
N ALA A 99 -18.63 -16.95 -84.32
CA ALA A 99 -18.92 -18.10 -83.46
C ALA A 99 -17.80 -18.37 -82.45
N LYS A 100 -16.53 -18.25 -82.85
CA LYS A 100 -15.38 -18.36 -81.93
C LYS A 100 -15.35 -17.25 -80.89
N LEU A 101 -15.62 -16.01 -81.29
CA LEU A 101 -15.66 -14.87 -80.36
C LEU A 101 -16.84 -14.97 -79.38
N GLU A 102 -18.00 -15.43 -79.85
CA GLU A 102 -19.15 -15.72 -79.00
C GLU A 102 -18.83 -16.85 -78.01
N GLU A 103 -18.16 -17.92 -78.45
CA GLU A 103 -17.70 -19.00 -77.57
C GLU A 103 -16.76 -18.46 -76.48
N ILE A 104 -15.72 -17.71 -76.84
CA ILE A 104 -14.80 -17.09 -75.87
C ILE A 104 -15.57 -16.14 -74.93
N GLY A 105 -16.53 -15.38 -75.45
CA GLY A 105 -17.41 -14.51 -74.67
C GLY A 105 -18.21 -15.29 -73.63
N THR A 106 -18.81 -16.42 -74.02
CA THR A 106 -19.53 -17.29 -73.07
C THR A 106 -18.62 -17.89 -72.00
N GLN A 107 -17.39 -18.28 -72.36
CA GLN A 107 -16.40 -18.80 -71.41
C GLN A 107 -15.96 -17.73 -70.41
N LEU A 108 -15.66 -16.51 -70.87
CA LEU A 108 -15.31 -15.38 -70.00
C LEU A 108 -16.48 -14.99 -69.08
N CYS A 109 -17.72 -14.97 -69.59
CA CYS A 109 -18.90 -14.73 -68.76
C CYS A 109 -19.11 -15.82 -67.71
N SER A 110 -18.86 -17.10 -68.04
CA SER A 110 -18.94 -18.19 -67.08
C SER A 110 -17.87 -18.07 -66.00
N GLN A 111 -16.62 -17.79 -66.38
CA GLN A 111 -15.51 -17.59 -65.44
C GLN A 111 -15.78 -16.43 -64.49
N LEU A 112 -16.30 -15.31 -64.99
CA LEU A 112 -16.65 -14.16 -64.15
C LEU A 112 -17.71 -14.53 -63.10
N ARG A 113 -18.77 -15.24 -63.51
CA ARG A 113 -19.82 -15.69 -62.58
C ARG A 113 -19.29 -16.66 -61.53
N GLU A 114 -18.38 -17.55 -61.92
CA GLU A 114 -17.74 -18.49 -61.00
C GLU A 114 -16.83 -17.76 -60.00
N GLN A 115 -16.01 -16.81 -60.46
CA GLN A 115 -15.20 -15.95 -59.59
C GLN A 115 -16.04 -15.11 -58.61
N ASP A 116 -17.16 -14.55 -59.06
CA ASP A 116 -18.09 -13.82 -58.18
C ASP A 116 -18.65 -14.75 -57.07
N HIS A 117 -19.02 -15.98 -57.43
CA HIS A 117 -19.50 -16.97 -56.47
C HIS A 117 -18.42 -17.38 -55.47
N GLU A 118 -17.21 -17.65 -55.96
CA GLU A 118 -16.05 -17.99 -55.14
C GLU A 118 -15.66 -16.85 -54.20
N TYR A 119 -15.68 -15.60 -54.68
CA TYR A 119 -15.39 -14.41 -53.88
C TYR A 119 -16.39 -14.25 -52.73
N VAL A 120 -17.69 -14.36 -53.00
CA VAL A 120 -18.72 -14.30 -51.95
C VAL A 120 -18.56 -15.45 -50.95
N THR A 121 -18.22 -16.64 -51.43
CA THR A 121 -17.98 -17.80 -50.57
C THR A 121 -16.74 -17.63 -49.70
N ALA A 122 -15.65 -17.09 -50.25
CA ALA A 122 -14.43 -16.75 -49.53
C ALA A 122 -14.69 -15.68 -48.47
N LEU A 123 -15.46 -14.63 -48.78
CA LEU A 123 -15.84 -13.61 -47.79
C LEU A 123 -16.64 -14.20 -46.62
N ARG A 124 -17.63 -15.06 -46.91
CA ARG A 124 -18.41 -15.75 -45.86
C ARG A 124 -17.51 -16.64 -45.00
N ARG A 125 -16.53 -17.28 -45.62
CA ARG A 125 -15.57 -18.14 -44.91
C ARG A 125 -14.63 -17.31 -44.04
N ASN A 126 -14.04 -16.25 -44.58
CA ASN A 126 -13.16 -15.33 -43.86
C ASN A 126 -13.86 -14.73 -42.64
N ARG A 127 -15.14 -14.33 -42.79
CA ARG A 127 -15.96 -13.88 -41.66
C ARG A 127 -16.03 -14.94 -40.55
N LYS A 128 -16.38 -16.19 -40.89
CA LYS A 128 -16.45 -17.29 -39.90
C LYS A 128 -15.10 -17.54 -39.24
N GLU A 129 -14.01 -17.44 -39.98
CA GLU A 129 -12.65 -17.66 -39.46
C GLU A 129 -12.23 -16.53 -38.50
N ILE A 130 -12.59 -15.28 -38.80
CA ILE A 130 -12.42 -14.15 -37.89
C ILE A 130 -13.27 -14.32 -36.63
N GLU A 131 -14.53 -14.75 -36.76
CA GLU A 131 -15.42 -15.03 -35.63
C GLU A 131 -14.82 -16.12 -34.71
N VAL A 132 -14.30 -17.20 -35.27
CA VAL A 132 -13.62 -18.27 -34.50
C VAL A 132 -12.34 -17.77 -33.84
N LEU A 133 -11.53 -16.95 -34.53
CA LEU A 133 -10.32 -16.38 -33.95
C LEU A 133 -10.64 -15.41 -32.81
N GLN A 134 -11.68 -14.58 -32.98
CA GLN A 134 -12.18 -13.69 -31.95
C GLN A 134 -12.66 -14.46 -30.72
N GLU A 135 -13.46 -15.51 -30.92
CA GLU A 135 -13.92 -16.38 -29.84
C GLU A 135 -12.74 -17.05 -29.12
N SER A 136 -11.75 -17.54 -29.86
CA SER A 136 -10.53 -18.11 -29.29
C SER A 136 -9.78 -17.09 -28.43
N ILE A 137 -9.60 -15.85 -28.89
CA ILE A 137 -8.92 -14.79 -28.14
C ILE A 137 -9.69 -14.46 -26.85
N ILE A 138 -11.02 -14.31 -26.94
CA ILE A 138 -11.87 -14.01 -25.78
C ILE A 138 -11.81 -15.14 -24.75
N ASN A 139 -11.87 -16.39 -25.20
CA ASN A 139 -11.85 -17.55 -24.30
C ASN A 139 -10.47 -17.72 -23.63
N GLU A 140 -9.38 -17.61 -24.37
CA GLU A 140 -8.04 -17.70 -23.78
C GLU A 140 -7.77 -16.51 -22.84
N HIS A 141 -8.24 -15.29 -23.15
CA HIS A 141 -8.16 -14.16 -22.22
C HIS A 141 -8.94 -14.41 -20.92
N LYS A 142 -10.15 -14.98 -21.00
CA LYS A 142 -10.93 -15.36 -19.79
C LYS A 142 -10.20 -16.39 -18.94
N VAL A 143 -9.63 -17.43 -19.57
CA VAL A 143 -8.87 -18.48 -18.89
C VAL A 143 -7.62 -17.89 -18.23
N LEU A 144 -6.89 -17.04 -18.95
CA LEU A 144 -5.68 -16.39 -18.44
C LEU A 144 -6.00 -15.45 -17.26
N LYS A 145 -7.07 -14.65 -17.36
CA LYS A 145 -7.55 -13.80 -16.26
C LYS A 145 -7.89 -14.62 -15.01
N ALA A 146 -8.64 -15.71 -15.16
CA ALA A 146 -8.97 -16.60 -14.04
C ALA A 146 -7.72 -17.25 -13.42
N ALA A 147 -6.70 -17.58 -14.23
CA ALA A 147 -5.43 -18.07 -13.72
C ALA A 147 -4.69 -16.98 -12.91
N PHE A 148 -4.60 -15.75 -13.42
CA PHE A 148 -4.00 -14.62 -12.69
C PHE A 148 -4.70 -14.37 -11.35
N GLU A 149 -6.03 -14.33 -11.33
CA GLU A 149 -6.81 -14.13 -10.09
C GLU A 149 -6.53 -15.24 -9.07
N LYS A 150 -6.49 -16.49 -9.52
CA LYS A 150 -6.19 -17.65 -8.66
C LYS A 150 -4.77 -17.57 -8.08
N GLU A 151 -3.76 -17.39 -8.93
CA GLU A 151 -2.36 -17.38 -8.51
C GLU A 151 -2.05 -16.17 -7.61
N LEU A 152 -2.66 -15.00 -7.89
CA LEU A 152 -2.60 -13.84 -6.99
C LEU A 152 -3.20 -14.16 -5.61
N GLY A 153 -4.36 -14.82 -5.58
CA GLY A 153 -4.98 -15.25 -4.33
C GLY A 153 -4.10 -16.21 -3.51
N LEU A 154 -3.37 -17.11 -4.16
CA LEU A 154 -2.41 -18.00 -3.50
C LEU A 154 -1.21 -17.23 -2.92
N ILE A 155 -0.67 -16.26 -3.67
CA ILE A 155 0.41 -15.38 -3.20
C ILE A 155 -0.04 -14.60 -1.95
N GLU A 156 -1.22 -13.98 -2.01
CA GLU A 156 -1.77 -13.23 -0.88
C GLU A 156 -1.98 -14.10 0.35
N ALA A 157 -2.49 -15.34 0.18
CA ALA A 157 -2.65 -16.29 1.27
C ALA A 157 -1.30 -16.63 1.92
N ALA A 158 -0.26 -16.90 1.11
CA ALA A 158 1.08 -17.18 1.62
C ALA A 158 1.68 -16.00 2.41
N PHE A 159 1.51 -14.76 1.93
CA PHE A 159 1.94 -13.57 2.67
C PHE A 159 1.16 -13.37 3.99
N LYS A 160 -0.15 -13.66 4.00
CA LYS A 160 -0.96 -13.58 5.21
C LYS A 160 -0.51 -14.61 6.25
N ASP A 161 -0.20 -15.83 5.80
CA ASP A 161 0.32 -16.89 6.67
C ASP A 161 1.71 -16.56 7.21
N ASP A 162 2.63 -16.06 6.38
CA ASP A 162 3.95 -15.62 6.83
C ASP A 162 3.86 -14.48 7.85
N ARG A 163 2.97 -13.51 7.63
CA ARG A 163 2.71 -12.43 8.60
C ARG A 163 2.18 -12.98 9.92
N LYS A 164 1.23 -13.91 9.86
CA LYS A 164 0.67 -14.55 11.05
C LYS A 164 1.75 -15.32 11.83
N ASN A 165 2.55 -16.13 11.15
CA ASN A 165 3.63 -16.91 11.75
C ASN A 165 4.69 -16.01 12.39
N LEU A 166 5.05 -14.90 11.74
CA LEU A 166 5.98 -13.92 12.30
C LEU A 166 5.43 -13.28 13.58
N LEU A 167 4.17 -12.84 13.55
CA LEU A 167 3.51 -12.25 14.72
C LEU A 167 3.41 -13.25 15.87
N GLU A 168 3.00 -14.49 15.62
CA GLU A 168 2.94 -15.54 16.64
C GLU A 168 4.33 -15.84 17.23
N THR A 169 5.37 -15.86 16.40
CA THR A 169 6.75 -16.08 16.87
C THR A 169 7.19 -14.93 17.77
N LYS A 170 6.96 -13.68 17.37
CA LYS A 170 7.34 -12.50 18.14
C LYS A 170 6.52 -12.36 19.43
N GLN A 171 5.24 -12.73 19.38
CA GLN A 171 4.39 -12.79 20.58
C GLN A 171 4.92 -13.81 21.58
N LYS A 172 5.26 -15.04 21.14
CA LYS A 172 5.85 -16.07 22.01
C LYS A 172 7.20 -15.65 22.60
N GLU A 173 8.06 -15.00 21.80
CA GLU A 173 9.32 -14.44 22.29
C GLU A 173 9.07 -13.38 23.40
N LEU A 174 8.09 -12.49 23.21
CA LEU A 174 7.74 -11.49 24.21
C LEU A 174 7.15 -12.13 25.48
N GLU A 175 6.25 -13.10 25.33
CA GLU A 175 5.67 -13.85 26.45
C GLU A 175 6.76 -14.58 27.26
N ALA A 176 7.75 -15.17 26.59
CA ALA A 176 8.88 -15.80 27.25
C ALA A 176 9.73 -14.78 28.05
N LEU A 177 10.04 -13.63 27.47
CA LEU A 177 10.79 -12.57 28.16
C LEU A 177 10.01 -11.99 29.37
N MET A 178 8.69 -11.86 29.25
CA MET A 178 7.84 -11.43 30.36
C MET A 178 7.84 -12.48 31.49
N ALA A 179 7.75 -13.76 31.15
CA ALA A 179 7.83 -14.84 32.14
C ALA A 179 9.20 -14.88 32.83
N GLU A 180 10.29 -14.68 32.09
CA GLU A 180 11.64 -14.60 32.66
C GLU A 180 11.77 -13.42 33.64
N ARG A 181 11.26 -12.24 33.27
CA ARG A 181 11.19 -11.08 34.16
C ARG A 181 10.42 -11.43 35.44
N ASP A 182 9.25 -12.04 35.32
CA ASP A 182 8.40 -12.37 36.46
C ASP A 182 9.10 -13.35 37.41
N THR A 183 9.81 -14.34 36.86
CA THR A 183 10.62 -15.26 37.67
C THR A 183 11.75 -14.54 38.42
N ALA A 184 12.48 -13.66 37.74
CA ALA A 184 13.56 -12.88 38.37
C ALA A 184 13.04 -11.91 39.44
N GLU A 185 11.87 -11.31 39.24
CA GLU A 185 11.22 -10.46 40.23
C GLU A 185 10.79 -11.26 41.46
N MET A 186 10.19 -12.44 41.27
CA MET A 186 9.83 -13.33 42.37
C MET A 186 11.06 -13.79 43.17
N GLU A 187 12.13 -14.20 42.50
CA GLU A 187 13.40 -14.57 43.16
C GLU A 187 13.99 -13.41 43.96
N GLY A 188 13.97 -12.20 43.41
CA GLY A 188 14.40 -10.99 44.10
C GLY A 188 13.57 -10.68 45.35
N LEU A 189 12.25 -10.83 45.27
CA LEU A 189 11.34 -10.66 46.41
C LEU A 189 11.54 -11.75 47.48
N GLU A 190 11.82 -12.98 47.07
CA GLU A 190 12.10 -14.08 47.98
C GLU A 190 13.40 -13.84 48.76
N LEU A 191 14.46 -13.39 48.09
CA LEU A 191 15.71 -13.02 48.75
C LEU A 191 15.50 -11.88 49.76
N GLN A 192 14.72 -10.85 49.39
CA GLN A 192 14.36 -9.78 50.31
C GLN A 192 13.57 -10.30 51.51
N ARG A 193 12.65 -11.23 51.29
CA ARG A 193 11.87 -11.86 52.36
C ARG A 193 12.76 -12.66 53.31
N GLU A 194 13.71 -13.44 52.79
CA GLU A 194 14.69 -14.17 53.61
C GLU A 194 15.53 -13.22 54.47
N ASP A 195 16.04 -12.13 53.88
CA ASP A 195 16.77 -11.07 54.57
C ASP A 195 15.97 -10.41 55.71
N VAL A 196 14.66 -10.20 55.49
CA VAL A 196 13.78 -9.67 56.54
C VAL A 196 13.61 -10.69 57.66
N VAL A 197 13.47 -11.98 57.33
CA VAL A 197 13.34 -13.06 58.33
C VAL A 197 14.61 -13.21 59.15
N THR A 198 15.80 -13.18 58.54
CA THR A 198 17.09 -13.27 59.25
C THR A 198 17.27 -12.10 60.21
N LYS A 199 17.06 -10.85 59.75
CA LYS A 199 17.09 -9.66 60.61
C LYS A 199 16.08 -9.74 61.76
N GLN A 200 14.88 -10.25 61.49
CA GLN A 200 13.87 -10.43 62.54
C GLN A 200 14.29 -11.47 63.59
N GLN A 201 15.02 -12.52 63.20
CA GLN A 201 15.61 -13.50 64.13
C GLN A 201 16.73 -12.87 64.96
N GLU A 202 17.63 -12.10 64.33
CA GLU A 202 18.70 -11.37 65.03
C GLU A 202 18.14 -10.39 66.08
N ILE A 203 17.09 -9.64 65.74
CA ILE A 203 16.39 -8.75 66.68
C ILE A 203 15.84 -9.54 67.86
N LYS A 204 15.17 -10.67 67.62
CA LYS A 204 14.63 -11.52 68.69
C LYS A 204 15.74 -12.09 69.58
N GLN A 205 16.86 -12.51 68.99
CA GLN A 205 18.01 -12.99 69.73
C GLN A 205 18.58 -11.89 70.63
N SER A 206 18.81 -10.69 70.09
CA SER A 206 19.30 -9.54 70.85
C SER A 206 18.34 -9.13 71.97
N GLN A 207 17.02 -9.19 71.73
CA GLN A 207 16.01 -8.96 72.77
C GLN A 207 16.08 -10.01 73.88
N ASN A 208 16.23 -11.29 73.55
CA ASN A 208 16.38 -12.36 74.53
C ASN A 208 17.68 -12.21 75.35
N GLU A 209 18.78 -11.89 74.70
CA GLU A 209 20.06 -11.58 75.36
C GLU A 209 19.91 -10.39 76.31
N GLY A 210 19.26 -9.31 75.87
CA GLY A 210 18.93 -8.15 76.70
C GLY A 210 18.05 -8.50 77.90
N ASN A 211 17.01 -9.31 77.71
CA ASN A 211 16.15 -9.82 78.79
C ASN A 211 16.96 -10.66 79.79
N ASN A 212 17.82 -11.55 79.31
CA ASN A 212 18.69 -12.38 80.16
C ASN A 212 19.65 -11.52 80.99
N VAL A 213 20.26 -10.48 80.40
CA VAL A 213 21.11 -9.53 81.13
C VAL A 213 20.29 -8.74 82.15
N SER A 214 19.07 -8.33 81.80
CA SER A 214 18.17 -7.63 82.74
C SER A 214 17.78 -8.53 83.92
N ILE A 215 17.47 -9.79 83.68
CA ILE A 215 17.19 -10.78 84.73
C ILE A 215 18.43 -10.99 85.60
N ALA A 216 19.59 -11.22 85.02
CA ALA A 216 20.84 -11.44 85.76
C ALA A 216 21.24 -10.23 86.62
N THR A 217 21.06 -9.00 86.10
CA THR A 217 21.31 -7.77 86.86
C THR A 217 20.29 -7.59 87.98
N LYS A 218 19.01 -7.89 87.72
CA LYS A 218 17.96 -7.91 88.75
C LYS A 218 18.29 -8.90 89.87
N GLU A 219 18.63 -10.14 89.55
CA GLU A 219 19.03 -11.16 90.54
C GLU A 219 20.24 -10.72 91.37
N LYS A 220 21.23 -10.08 90.73
CA LYS A 220 22.40 -9.52 91.43
C LYS A 220 22.01 -8.40 92.39
N LEU A 221 21.17 -7.47 91.96
CA LEU A 221 20.67 -6.37 92.80
C LEU A 221 19.81 -6.89 93.96
N GLU A 222 18.94 -7.87 93.72
CA GLU A 222 18.17 -8.54 94.77
C GLU A 222 19.08 -9.24 95.78
N SER A 223 20.17 -9.87 95.33
CA SER A 223 21.18 -10.48 96.22
C SER A 223 21.94 -9.43 97.04
N GLU A 224 22.32 -8.32 96.42
CA GLU A 224 22.94 -7.19 97.12
C GLU A 224 21.99 -6.53 98.11
N LEU A 225 20.70 -6.39 97.77
CA LEU A 225 19.66 -5.92 98.68
C LEU A 225 19.52 -6.85 99.88
N ARG A 226 19.37 -8.16 99.68
CA ARG A 226 19.34 -9.14 100.78
C ARG A 226 20.59 -9.05 101.67
N ARG A 227 21.78 -8.90 101.07
CA ARG A 227 23.03 -8.73 101.83
C ARG A 227 23.03 -7.43 102.64
N LEU A 228 22.53 -6.34 102.07
CA LEU A 228 22.40 -5.05 102.76
C LEU A 228 21.35 -5.11 103.87
N GLU A 229 20.25 -5.82 103.67
CA GLU A 229 19.23 -6.07 104.70
C GLU A 229 19.82 -6.83 105.88
N ILE A 230 20.56 -7.92 105.63
CA ILE A 230 21.28 -8.66 106.69
C ILE A 230 22.28 -7.74 107.41
N ALA A 231 23.10 -7.00 106.66
CA ALA A 231 24.08 -6.09 107.25
C ALA A 231 23.42 -4.96 108.05
N LEU A 232 22.26 -4.47 107.61
CA LEU A 232 21.48 -3.47 108.31
C LEU A 232 20.94 -4.04 109.63
N GLU A 233 20.38 -5.26 109.61
CA GLU A 233 19.92 -5.93 110.82
C GLU A 233 21.08 -6.25 111.77
N ASP A 234 22.23 -6.69 111.25
CA ASP A 234 23.47 -6.83 112.03
C ASP A 234 23.91 -5.50 112.65
N THR A 235 23.83 -4.38 111.90
CA THR A 235 24.16 -3.06 112.45
C THR A 235 23.13 -2.59 113.47
N ARG A 236 21.85 -2.91 113.31
CA ARG A 236 20.82 -2.64 114.32
C ARG A 236 21.12 -3.42 115.59
N ALA A 237 21.40 -4.72 115.48
CA ALA A 237 21.80 -5.54 116.62
C ALA A 237 23.10 -5.01 117.29
N ARG A 238 24.08 -4.56 116.50
CA ARG A 238 25.27 -3.87 117.03
C ARG A 238 24.95 -2.52 117.65
N GLN A 239 24.03 -1.76 117.08
CA GLN A 239 23.58 -0.48 117.62
C GLN A 239 22.83 -0.68 118.91
N ASP A 240 21.99 -1.70 119.05
CA ASP A 240 21.35 -2.02 120.33
C ASP A 240 22.43 -2.34 121.38
N LEU A 241 23.43 -3.16 121.03
CA LEU A 241 24.59 -3.42 121.89
C LEU A 241 25.42 -2.17 122.18
N ASP A 242 25.64 -1.32 121.19
CA ASP A 242 26.39 -0.07 121.34
C ASP A 242 25.54 1.00 122.04
N THR A 243 24.21 0.89 122.05
CA THR A 243 23.29 1.69 122.86
C THR A 243 23.40 1.25 124.31
N ASP A 244 23.50 -0.05 124.58
CA ASP A 244 23.83 -0.58 125.91
C ASP A 244 25.24 -0.13 126.35
N LYS A 245 26.22 -0.10 125.43
CA LYS A 245 27.55 0.48 125.70
C LYS A 245 27.52 2.00 125.79
N LEU A 246 26.68 2.71 125.05
CA LEU A 246 26.51 4.15 125.13
C LEU A 246 25.74 4.51 126.39
N GLU A 247 24.83 3.70 126.92
CA GLU A 247 24.31 3.90 128.29
C GLU A 247 25.44 3.78 129.33
N TYR A 248 26.49 3.02 129.02
CA TYR A 248 27.72 2.93 129.80
C TYR A 248 28.70 4.09 129.49
N ASP A 249 28.84 4.53 128.25
CA ASP A 249 29.78 5.55 127.80
C ASP A 249 29.21 6.98 127.91
N VAL A 250 27.90 7.20 127.83
CA VAL A 250 27.18 8.45 128.21
C VAL A 250 27.29 8.69 129.72
N ARG A 251 27.57 7.63 130.50
CA ARG A 251 28.03 7.77 131.89
C ARG A 251 29.48 8.26 131.99
N VAL A 252 30.29 8.09 130.94
CA VAL A 252 31.74 8.36 130.93
C VAL A 252 32.12 9.59 130.09
N LEU A 253 31.27 10.03 129.17
CA LEU A 253 31.56 11.06 128.18
C LEU A 253 30.46 12.12 128.15
N THR A 254 30.10 12.60 129.35
CA THR A 254 29.78 14.01 129.51
C THR A 254 31.10 14.79 129.41
N ASP A 255 31.63 14.97 128.19
CA ASP A 255 32.61 16.01 127.81
C ASP A 255 32.88 15.99 126.28
N LEU A 256 32.36 17.04 125.62
CA LEU A 256 32.55 17.67 124.26
C LEU A 256 33.47 17.02 123.19
N ALA A 257 33.33 17.26 121.86
CA ALA A 257 32.34 17.79 120.91
C ALA A 257 32.96 17.70 119.46
N GLU A 258 32.10 17.51 118.43
CA GLU A 258 32.11 17.98 117.00
C GLU A 258 33.42 18.00 116.15
N ASP A 259 33.49 17.77 114.83
CA ASP A 259 32.63 17.25 113.73
C ASP A 259 33.53 17.27 112.45
N GLU A 260 33.50 16.27 111.54
CA GLU A 260 34.26 16.36 110.24
C GLU A 260 33.74 15.39 109.15
N THR A 261 32.44 15.42 108.78
CA THR A 261 31.91 14.51 107.75
C THR A 261 31.24 15.16 106.53
N ALA A 262 31.03 16.49 106.53
CA ALA A 262 30.36 17.20 105.44
C ALA A 262 31.17 17.33 104.14
N VAL A 263 32.52 17.36 104.22
CA VAL A 263 33.39 17.65 103.05
C VAL A 263 33.56 16.44 102.09
N LYS A 264 33.50 15.21 102.61
CA LYS A 264 33.66 13.99 101.77
C LYS A 264 32.45 13.70 100.88
N LYS A 265 31.24 14.12 101.29
CA LYS A 265 29.99 13.90 100.54
C LYS A 265 29.92 14.79 99.29
N GLN A 266 30.47 15.99 99.36
CA GLN A 266 30.52 16.94 98.23
C GLN A 266 31.53 16.52 97.15
N LYS A 267 32.67 15.93 97.54
CA LYS A 267 33.70 15.44 96.60
C LYS A 267 33.22 14.26 95.73
N ARG A 268 32.37 13.37 96.26
CA ARG A 268 31.79 12.25 95.46
C ARG A 268 30.74 12.71 94.45
N ARG A 269 29.98 13.76 94.77
CA ARG A 269 28.92 14.31 93.88
C ARG A 269 29.53 14.96 92.62
N ILE A 270 30.64 15.68 92.79
CA ILE A 270 31.39 16.29 91.68
C ILE A 270 32.02 15.23 90.76
N MET A 271 32.50 14.12 91.34
CA MET A 271 33.14 13.05 90.57
C MET A 271 32.15 12.26 89.69
N LYS A 272 30.91 12.06 90.15
CA LYS A 272 29.85 11.43 89.34
C LYS A 272 29.41 12.30 88.15
N GLY A 273 29.18 13.59 88.36
CA GLY A 273 28.80 14.51 87.28
C GLY A 273 29.87 14.66 86.18
N LYS A 274 31.15 14.46 86.52
CA LYS A 274 32.24 14.47 85.54
C LYS A 274 32.21 13.25 84.60
N GLY A 275 31.78 12.08 85.08
CA GLY A 275 31.66 10.87 84.27
C GLY A 275 30.52 10.96 83.25
N GLU A 276 29.35 11.40 83.69
CA GLU A 276 28.16 11.59 82.84
C GLU A 276 28.42 12.57 81.68
N LEU A 277 29.23 13.61 81.92
CA LEU A 277 29.65 14.55 80.87
C LEU A 277 30.59 13.93 79.83
N TYR A 278 31.48 13.02 80.22
CA TYR A 278 32.37 12.34 79.26
C TYR A 278 31.61 11.32 78.42
N ASP A 279 30.67 10.57 79.03
CA ASP A 279 29.82 9.62 78.30
C ASP A 279 28.86 10.34 77.33
N SER A 280 28.31 11.49 77.74
CA SER A 280 27.53 12.35 76.85
C SER A 280 28.35 12.95 75.71
N LEU A 281 29.64 13.23 75.92
CA LEU A 281 30.52 13.73 74.88
C LEU A 281 30.93 12.63 73.88
N ASP A 282 31.17 11.40 74.36
CA ASP A 282 31.51 10.27 73.50
C ASP A 282 30.32 9.86 72.62
N THR A 283 29.11 9.79 73.19
CA THR A 283 27.86 9.54 72.43
C THR A 283 27.63 10.60 71.35
N LYS A 284 27.76 11.88 71.68
CA LYS A 284 27.68 12.99 70.70
C LYS A 284 28.75 12.88 69.60
N SER A 285 29.95 12.40 69.92
CA SER A 285 31.01 12.20 68.93
C SER A 285 30.69 11.06 67.95
N ARG A 286 30.01 10.00 68.42
CA ARG A 286 29.57 8.86 67.60
C ARG A 286 28.38 9.24 66.72
N GLU A 287 27.40 9.96 67.25
CA GLU A 287 26.27 10.52 66.49
C GLU A 287 26.77 11.36 65.31
N LYS A 288 27.71 12.29 65.57
CA LYS A 288 28.31 13.13 64.53
C LYS A 288 28.99 12.33 63.42
N LYS A 289 29.61 11.17 63.73
CA LYS A 289 30.22 10.29 62.72
C LYS A 289 29.17 9.60 61.85
N ILE A 290 28.02 9.25 62.41
CA ILE A 290 26.91 8.65 61.66
C ILE A 290 26.27 9.69 60.76
N GLU A 291 25.99 10.88 61.29
CA GLU A 291 25.47 12.02 60.52
C GLU A 291 26.41 12.41 59.36
N MET A 292 27.72 12.41 59.59
CA MET A 292 28.70 12.69 58.55
C MET A 292 28.70 11.62 57.44
N LYS A 293 28.50 10.34 57.77
CA LYS A 293 28.36 9.28 56.75
C LYS A 293 27.09 9.44 55.93
N GLU A 294 25.98 9.81 56.58
CA GLU A 294 24.70 10.06 55.92
C GLU A 294 24.78 11.29 55.01
N ASN A 295 25.39 12.38 55.48
CA ASN A 295 25.60 13.58 54.68
C ASN A 295 26.44 13.27 53.42
N ASN A 296 27.52 12.51 53.56
CA ASN A 296 28.33 12.07 52.43
C ASN A 296 27.55 11.14 51.47
N ARG A 297 26.53 10.41 51.94
CA ARG A 297 25.66 9.60 51.05
C ARG A 297 24.72 10.52 50.27
N LEU A 298 24.06 11.45 50.95
CA LEU A 298 23.16 12.43 50.35
C LEU A 298 23.88 13.29 49.31
N GLU A 299 25.11 13.72 49.57
CA GLU A 299 25.91 14.49 48.63
C GLU A 299 26.17 13.73 47.32
N ARG A 300 26.55 12.44 47.40
CA ARG A 300 26.71 11.58 46.21
C ARG A 300 25.41 11.36 45.46
N ASP A 301 24.29 11.25 46.18
CA ASP A 301 22.96 11.11 45.58
C ASP A 301 22.55 12.41 44.86
N CYS A 302 22.79 13.58 45.46
CA CYS A 302 22.60 14.89 44.84
C CYS A 302 23.44 15.02 43.56
N GLU A 303 24.74 14.75 43.62
CA GLU A 303 25.63 14.78 42.45
C GLU A 303 25.16 13.82 41.33
N ARG A 304 24.61 12.66 41.69
CA ARG A 304 24.07 11.70 40.72
C ARG A 304 22.80 12.25 40.06
N ILE A 305 21.88 12.80 40.85
CA ILE A 305 20.63 13.39 40.35
C ILE A 305 20.92 14.59 39.46
N GLU A 306 21.87 15.44 39.83
CA GLU A 306 22.30 16.58 39.01
C GLU A 306 22.85 16.13 37.65
N ARG A 307 23.71 15.10 37.62
CA ARG A 307 24.20 14.51 36.36
C ARG A 307 23.08 13.93 35.51
N GLN A 308 22.11 13.25 36.13
CA GLN A 308 20.94 12.73 35.42
C GLN A 308 20.07 13.86 34.86
N ALA A 309 19.88 14.94 35.61
CA ALA A 309 19.10 16.10 35.19
C ALA A 309 19.77 16.85 34.03
N ILE A 310 21.10 16.99 34.04
CA ILE A 310 21.86 17.56 32.93
C ILE A 310 21.68 16.69 31.67
N GLY A 311 21.90 15.37 31.79
CA GLY A 311 21.73 14.45 30.65
C GLY A 311 20.29 14.41 30.11
N LEU A 312 19.28 14.59 30.97
CA LEU A 312 17.88 14.67 30.53
C LEU A 312 17.61 15.98 29.77
N ARG A 313 18.16 17.10 30.24
CA ARG A 313 18.06 18.40 29.56
C ARG A 313 18.71 18.37 28.18
N GLU A 314 19.88 17.77 28.06
CA GLU A 314 20.57 17.59 26.76
C GLU A 314 19.76 16.71 25.80
N LYS A 315 19.18 15.61 26.30
CA LYS A 315 18.29 14.76 25.50
C LYS A 315 17.05 15.52 25.05
N PHE A 316 16.45 16.31 25.92
CA PHE A 316 15.26 17.10 25.61
C PHE A 316 15.55 18.12 24.49
N GLU A 317 16.66 18.84 24.59
CA GLU A 317 17.07 19.80 23.56
C GLU A 317 17.36 19.10 22.22
N ARG A 318 18.03 17.95 22.26
CA ARG A 318 18.26 17.14 21.06
C ARG A 318 16.95 16.64 20.44
N PHE A 319 15.99 16.19 21.24
CA PHE A 319 14.70 15.76 20.71
C PHE A 319 13.93 16.91 20.10
N LYS A 320 13.92 18.09 20.74
CA LYS A 320 13.28 19.28 20.19
C LYS A 320 13.82 19.63 18.79
N LEU A 321 15.14 19.60 18.61
CA LEU A 321 15.77 19.86 17.31
C LEU A 321 15.43 18.79 16.27
N LEU A 322 15.50 17.52 16.65
CA LEU A 322 15.20 16.39 15.75
C LEU A 322 13.72 16.35 15.34
N ASP A 323 12.82 16.68 16.26
CA ASP A 323 11.38 16.70 15.99
C ASP A 323 11.01 17.88 15.09
N GLU A 324 11.62 19.06 15.30
CA GLU A 324 11.47 20.20 14.39
C GLU A 324 12.00 19.86 12.98
N GLU A 325 13.18 19.23 12.86
CA GLU A 325 13.74 18.83 11.58
C GLU A 325 12.82 17.83 10.84
N LYS A 326 12.31 16.83 11.56
CA LYS A 326 11.33 15.87 11.00
C LYS A 326 10.03 16.54 10.58
N TYR A 327 9.52 17.46 11.41
CA TYR A 327 8.31 18.20 11.11
C TYR A 327 8.47 19.01 9.81
N GLN A 328 9.57 19.77 9.70
CA GLN A 328 9.88 20.54 8.48
C GLN A 328 10.05 19.64 7.25
N ALA A 329 10.68 18.47 7.39
CA ALA A 329 10.82 17.53 6.27
C ALA A 329 9.47 16.97 5.79
N VAL A 330 8.57 16.61 6.72
CA VAL A 330 7.21 16.15 6.37
C VAL A 330 6.39 17.27 5.76
N LEU A 331 6.47 18.49 6.30
CA LEU A 331 5.79 19.65 5.76
C LEU A 331 6.25 19.95 4.32
N ALA A 332 7.56 19.93 4.06
CA ALA A 332 8.10 20.13 2.72
C ALA A 332 7.61 19.05 1.73
N LEU A 333 7.61 17.78 2.14
CA LEU A 333 7.08 16.69 1.32
C LEU A 333 5.60 16.91 0.97
N HIS A 334 4.77 17.28 1.94
CA HIS A 334 3.35 17.54 1.70
C HIS A 334 3.12 18.77 0.81
N LYS A 335 3.92 19.83 0.97
CA LYS A 335 3.87 21.00 0.08
C LYS A 335 4.21 20.65 -1.36
N ASP A 336 5.23 19.82 -1.57
CA ASP A 336 5.61 19.33 -2.89
C ASP A 336 4.50 18.48 -3.52
N ASP A 337 3.87 17.59 -2.75
CA ASP A 337 2.78 16.73 -3.23
C ASP A 337 1.51 17.53 -3.55
N LEU A 338 1.15 18.51 -2.73
CA LEU A 338 0.06 19.45 -3.04
C LEU A 338 0.35 20.25 -4.31
N SER A 339 1.58 20.75 -4.46
CA SER A 339 2.00 21.49 -5.66
C SER A 339 1.94 20.62 -6.93
N LYS A 340 2.21 19.31 -6.82
CA LYS A 340 2.02 18.37 -7.94
C LYS A 340 0.56 18.17 -8.27
N LEU A 341 -0.28 17.90 -7.27
CA LEU A 341 -1.73 17.73 -7.47
C LEU A 341 -2.37 18.99 -8.07
N GLN A 342 -1.98 20.18 -7.61
CA GLN A 342 -2.45 21.45 -8.17
C GLN A 342 -2.06 21.60 -9.64
N ARG A 343 -0.84 21.20 -10.02
CA ARG A 343 -0.42 21.20 -11.43
C ARG A 343 -1.21 20.21 -12.27
N GLU A 344 -1.41 18.98 -11.81
CA GLU A 344 -2.22 17.97 -12.51
C GLU A 344 -3.69 18.41 -12.67
N LEU A 345 -4.24 19.09 -11.65
CA LEU A 345 -5.57 19.68 -11.72
C LEU A 345 -5.63 20.79 -12.77
N ASN A 346 -4.66 21.71 -12.78
CA ASN A 346 -4.57 22.79 -13.76
C ASN A 346 -4.40 22.26 -15.19
N GLU A 347 -3.54 21.26 -15.40
CA GLU A 347 -3.35 20.59 -16.70
C GLU A 347 -4.65 19.91 -17.17
N SER A 348 -5.37 19.24 -16.26
CA SER A 348 -6.66 18.60 -16.56
C SER A 348 -7.75 19.63 -16.90
N GLN A 349 -7.79 20.74 -16.16
CA GLN A 349 -8.69 21.86 -16.42
C GLN A 349 -8.38 22.51 -17.78
N GLU A 350 -7.11 22.75 -18.12
CA GLU A 350 -6.71 23.30 -19.41
C GLU A 350 -7.05 22.33 -20.55
N PHE A 351 -6.80 21.04 -20.39
CA PHE A 351 -7.13 20.04 -21.41
C PHE A 351 -8.63 19.99 -21.71
N ILE A 352 -9.48 19.99 -20.67
CA ILE A 352 -10.93 19.83 -20.83
C ILE A 352 -11.59 21.14 -21.23
N PHE A 353 -11.29 22.25 -20.55
CA PHE A 353 -11.95 23.53 -20.82
C PHE A 353 -11.24 24.37 -21.87
N GLY A 354 -9.91 24.24 -22.02
CA GLY A 354 -9.12 24.96 -23.02
C GLY A 354 -9.30 24.43 -24.45
N ASN A 355 -9.45 23.11 -24.63
CA ASN A 355 -9.59 22.51 -25.97
C ASN A 355 -10.98 21.96 -26.30
N ALA A 356 -11.75 21.44 -25.33
CA ALA A 356 -13.00 20.70 -25.64
C ALA A 356 -14.29 21.54 -25.54
N ILE A 357 -14.32 22.60 -24.74
CA ILE A 357 -15.55 23.40 -24.49
C ILE A 357 -15.41 24.88 -24.91
N GLY A 358 -14.22 25.34 -25.34
CA GLY A 358 -14.05 26.66 -25.95
C GLY A 358 -14.28 27.83 -24.99
N CYS A 359 -13.96 27.66 -23.70
CA CYS A 359 -13.88 28.80 -22.78
C CYS A 359 -12.48 29.40 -22.90
N SER A 360 -12.38 30.62 -23.44
CA SER A 360 -11.16 31.40 -23.44
C SER A 360 -10.78 31.74 -22.00
N THR A 361 -9.89 30.93 -21.40
CA THR A 361 -9.23 31.31 -20.16
C THR A 361 -8.33 32.50 -20.46
N VAL A 362 -8.75 33.66 -19.96
CA VAL A 362 -7.90 34.85 -19.93
C VAL A 362 -6.72 34.51 -19.03
N ASN A 363 -5.53 34.44 -19.62
CA ASN A 363 -4.27 34.31 -18.90
C ASN A 363 -4.19 35.40 -17.83
N SER A 364 -4.25 35.01 -16.56
CA SER A 364 -3.69 35.81 -15.49
C SER A 364 -2.25 35.36 -15.31
N ASP A 365 -1.36 36.02 -16.05
CA ASP A 365 0.07 36.05 -15.77
C ASP A 365 0.29 36.50 -14.32
N LEU A 366 0.76 35.60 -13.46
CA LEU A 366 1.47 35.96 -12.23
C LEU A 366 2.71 35.07 -12.10
N THR A 367 3.77 35.62 -12.69
CA THR A 367 5.19 35.49 -12.40
C THR A 367 5.54 34.71 -11.13
N CYS A 368 6.13 33.52 -11.29
CA CYS A 368 7.00 32.93 -10.27
C CYS A 368 8.20 33.86 -10.03
N PRO A 369 8.49 34.29 -8.78
CA PRO A 369 9.79 34.83 -8.46
C PRO A 369 10.76 33.68 -8.16
N GLU A 370 11.71 33.47 -9.06
CA GLU A 370 12.99 32.85 -8.72
C GLU A 370 13.76 33.73 -7.71
N GLU A 371 14.60 33.05 -6.93
CA GLU A 371 15.73 33.56 -6.12
C GLU A 371 15.44 34.34 -4.82
N ILE A 372 15.65 33.66 -3.68
CA ILE A 372 16.58 34.18 -2.66
C ILE A 372 17.50 33.04 -2.20
N GLN A 373 18.74 33.05 -2.71
CA GLN A 373 19.87 32.32 -2.15
C GLN A 373 20.95 33.34 -1.74
N SER A 374 21.09 33.61 -0.44
CA SER A 374 22.31 34.08 0.27
C SER A 374 21.92 34.30 1.75
N CYS A 375 22.74 34.17 2.78
CA CYS A 375 24.09 33.70 3.00
C CYS A 375 24.29 33.61 4.54
N THR A 376 25.28 32.80 4.96
CA THR A 376 26.14 32.98 6.15
C THR A 376 25.56 32.86 7.58
N THR A 377 26.06 31.82 8.26
CA THR A 377 26.61 31.81 9.64
C THR A 377 26.32 33.01 10.54
N ASN A 378 25.70 32.75 11.69
CA ASN A 378 26.10 33.30 12.99
C ASN A 378 25.71 32.34 14.12
N GLU A 379 26.69 31.98 14.95
CA GLU A 379 26.52 31.25 16.20
C GLU A 379 25.81 32.09 17.27
N ALA A 380 25.09 31.38 18.13
CA ALA A 380 24.86 31.67 19.55
C ALA A 380 24.33 33.06 19.96
N LYS A 381 23.04 33.08 20.35
CA LYS A 381 22.61 33.55 21.68
C LYS A 381 21.20 33.06 21.99
N LEU A 382 21.12 32.14 22.95
CA LEU A 382 19.93 31.88 23.74
C LEU A 382 19.58 33.14 24.54
N ASN A 383 18.36 33.65 24.37
CA ASN A 383 17.40 33.86 25.46
C ASN A 383 16.10 34.48 24.95
N GLU A 384 14.99 33.92 25.46
CA GLU A 384 13.69 34.54 25.71
C GLU A 384 12.97 35.20 24.52
N THR A 385 12.10 34.42 23.85
CA THR A 385 10.66 34.68 23.68
C THR A 385 10.04 33.61 22.77
N ASN A 386 9.69 32.44 23.34
CA ASN A 386 9.15 31.28 22.57
C ASN A 386 7.62 31.27 22.41
N VAL A 387 6.92 32.39 22.63
CA VAL A 387 5.46 32.44 22.44
C VAL A 387 5.09 33.17 21.15
N ALA A 388 5.88 34.15 20.72
CA ALA A 388 5.58 34.95 19.52
C ALA A 388 5.99 34.26 18.20
N THR A 389 6.93 33.31 18.23
CA THR A 389 7.42 32.61 17.03
C THR A 389 6.52 31.46 16.57
N ASP A 390 5.84 30.78 17.49
CA ASP A 390 4.92 29.69 17.15
C ASP A 390 3.62 30.26 16.55
N GLU A 391 3.12 31.38 17.06
CA GLU A 391 1.98 32.09 16.45
C GLU A 391 2.29 32.56 15.02
N ALA A 392 3.50 33.09 14.76
CA ALA A 392 3.90 33.52 13.42
C ALA A 392 4.11 32.34 12.43
N LYS A 393 4.59 31.18 12.89
CA LYS A 393 4.70 29.96 12.06
C LYS A 393 3.35 29.36 11.72
N VAL A 394 2.43 29.30 12.69
CA VAL A 394 1.05 28.84 12.46
C VAL A 394 0.33 29.76 11.49
N VAL A 395 0.53 31.09 11.59
CA VAL A 395 -0.03 32.06 10.63
C VAL A 395 0.49 31.80 9.21
N ASN A 396 1.78 31.54 9.00
CA ASN A 396 2.34 31.23 7.68
C ASN A 396 1.91 29.85 7.12
N GLU A 397 1.69 28.84 7.96
CA GLU A 397 1.14 27.54 7.52
C GLU A 397 -0.34 27.63 7.14
N VAL A 398 -1.11 28.40 7.92
CA VAL A 398 -2.51 28.71 7.61
C VAL A 398 -2.60 29.55 6.34
N ASP A 399 -1.65 30.46 6.08
CA ASP A 399 -1.61 31.27 4.87
C ASP A 399 -1.29 30.42 3.62
N PHE A 400 -0.35 29.47 3.69
CA PHE A 400 -0.07 28.56 2.56
C PHE A 400 -1.27 27.64 2.24
N GLY A 401 -1.95 27.13 3.26
CA GLY A 401 -3.19 26.36 3.07
C GLY A 401 -4.30 27.21 2.44
N LEU A 402 -4.42 28.47 2.86
CA LEU A 402 -5.37 29.43 2.29
C LEU A 402 -4.97 29.92 0.89
N GLU A 403 -3.69 29.91 0.52
CA GLU A 403 -3.20 30.37 -0.78
C GLU A 403 -3.40 29.29 -1.87
N CYS A 404 -3.19 28.01 -1.55
CA CYS A 404 -3.63 26.90 -2.40
C CYS A 404 -5.16 26.88 -2.61
N ASP A 405 -5.95 27.31 -1.63
CA ASP A 405 -7.41 27.44 -1.77
C ASP A 405 -7.84 28.71 -2.54
N LYS A 406 -7.03 29.76 -2.57
CA LYS A 406 -7.35 31.05 -3.22
C LYS A 406 -6.96 31.11 -4.71
N ASP A 407 -6.01 30.29 -5.16
CA ASP A 407 -5.69 30.15 -6.59
C ASP A 407 -6.81 29.47 -7.39
N ASN A 408 -7.83 28.93 -6.72
CA ASN A 408 -9.11 28.58 -7.32
C ASN A 408 -9.95 29.86 -7.58
N SER A 409 -9.58 30.61 -8.63
CA SER A 409 -10.36 31.77 -9.08
C SER A 409 -11.77 31.45 -9.62
N SER A 410 -12.18 30.18 -9.58
CA SER A 410 -13.59 29.77 -9.56
C SER A 410 -13.61 28.31 -9.13
N ASP A 411 -14.39 27.95 -8.11
CA ASP A 411 -14.78 26.55 -7.88
C ASP A 411 -15.55 26.07 -9.12
N ARG A 412 -14.83 25.55 -10.12
CA ARG A 412 -15.40 25.08 -11.39
C ARG A 412 -16.12 23.75 -11.24
N SER A 413 -16.34 23.25 -10.02
CA SER A 413 -17.04 21.99 -9.77
C SER A 413 -18.41 21.93 -10.47
N GLU A 414 -19.14 23.05 -10.51
CA GLU A 414 -20.39 23.14 -11.27
C GLU A 414 -20.20 22.95 -12.78
N GLU A 415 -19.15 23.54 -13.36
CA GLU A 415 -18.81 23.40 -14.78
C GLU A 415 -18.41 21.95 -15.11
N TRP A 416 -17.67 21.28 -14.22
CA TRP A 416 -17.32 19.86 -14.32
C TRP A 416 -18.55 18.98 -14.30
N HIS A 417 -19.45 19.18 -13.34
CA HIS A 417 -20.71 18.43 -13.25
C HIS A 417 -21.60 18.67 -14.47
N GLN A 418 -21.64 19.89 -14.98
CA GLN A 418 -22.38 20.21 -16.20
C GLN A 418 -21.78 19.51 -17.42
N ALA A 419 -20.45 19.53 -17.58
CA ALA A 419 -19.75 18.83 -18.65
C ALA A 419 -19.99 17.31 -18.59
N GLU A 420 -19.91 16.71 -17.41
CA GLU A 420 -20.19 15.29 -17.19
C GLU A 420 -21.64 14.93 -17.59
N SER A 421 -22.61 15.73 -17.13
CA SER A 421 -24.02 15.55 -17.50
C SER A 421 -24.24 15.66 -19.02
N LEU A 422 -23.65 16.66 -19.68
CA LEU A 422 -23.74 16.84 -21.13
C LEU A 422 -23.11 15.68 -21.90
N MET A 423 -21.91 15.24 -21.51
CA MET A 423 -21.22 14.11 -22.14
C MET A 423 -21.97 12.79 -21.94
N THR A 424 -22.61 12.61 -20.79
CA THR A 424 -23.45 11.44 -20.47
C THR A 424 -24.70 11.43 -21.36
N ASN A 425 -25.39 12.57 -21.50
CA ASN A 425 -26.53 12.72 -22.39
C ASN A 425 -26.13 12.51 -23.86
N TYR A 426 -25.01 13.08 -24.29
CA TYR A 426 -24.50 12.90 -25.65
C TYR A 426 -24.17 11.43 -25.96
N ARG A 427 -23.53 10.73 -25.02
CA ARG A 427 -23.29 9.29 -25.12
C ARG A 427 -24.59 8.50 -25.26
N ALA A 428 -25.62 8.82 -24.49
CA ALA A 428 -26.92 8.15 -24.59
C ALA A 428 -27.58 8.40 -25.97
N VAL A 429 -27.45 9.62 -26.52
CA VAL A 429 -27.93 9.93 -27.88
C VAL A 429 -27.16 9.13 -28.93
N LEU A 430 -25.84 9.00 -28.79
CA LEU A 430 -25.01 8.21 -29.71
C LEU A 430 -25.40 6.72 -29.69
N GLN A 431 -25.62 6.15 -28.51
CA GLN A 431 -26.08 4.76 -28.37
C GLN A 431 -27.46 4.57 -29.01
N LYS A 432 -28.41 5.48 -28.75
CA LYS A 432 -29.73 5.42 -29.39
C LYS A 432 -29.65 5.55 -30.91
N ARG A 433 -28.74 6.38 -31.42
CA ARG A 433 -28.50 6.52 -32.86
C ARG A 433 -27.93 5.24 -33.45
N GLU A 434 -27.02 4.57 -32.76
CA GLU A 434 -26.45 3.28 -33.17
C GLU A 434 -27.53 2.19 -33.26
N GLU A 435 -28.42 2.12 -32.27
CA GLU A 435 -29.58 1.21 -32.28
C GLU A 435 -30.53 1.48 -33.45
N LEU A 436 -30.93 2.75 -33.64
CA LEU A 436 -31.80 3.15 -34.75
C LEU A 436 -31.16 2.86 -36.10
N ASN A 437 -29.85 3.08 -36.24
CA ASN A 437 -29.15 2.79 -37.48
C ASN A 437 -29.13 1.28 -37.75
N SER A 438 -28.96 0.45 -36.72
CA SER A 438 -29.04 -1.02 -36.81
C SER A 438 -30.44 -1.49 -37.23
N GLN A 439 -31.50 -0.89 -36.64
CA GLN A 439 -32.89 -1.16 -37.04
C GLN A 439 -33.16 -0.74 -38.48
N ALA A 440 -32.70 0.44 -38.91
CA ALA A 440 -32.86 0.90 -40.27
C ALA A 440 -32.16 -0.02 -41.28
N HIS A 441 -30.96 -0.53 -40.95
CA HIS A 441 -30.26 -1.52 -41.77
C HIS A 441 -31.05 -2.84 -41.87
N SER A 442 -31.63 -3.31 -40.76
CA SER A 442 -32.47 -4.52 -40.75
C SER A 442 -33.73 -4.36 -41.59
N LEU A 443 -34.46 -3.26 -41.44
CA LEU A 443 -35.66 -2.95 -42.23
C LEU A 443 -35.32 -2.84 -43.73
N LYS A 444 -34.20 -2.19 -44.07
CA LYS A 444 -33.76 -2.08 -45.45
C LYS A 444 -33.42 -3.44 -46.07
N ALA A 445 -32.82 -4.33 -45.29
CA ALA A 445 -32.57 -5.72 -45.72
C ALA A 445 -33.87 -6.51 -45.90
N HIS A 446 -34.85 -6.32 -45.02
CA HIS A 446 -36.15 -6.99 -45.13
C HIS A 446 -36.96 -6.49 -46.34
N ASN A 447 -37.02 -5.18 -46.57
CA ASN A 447 -37.67 -4.62 -47.76
C ASN A 447 -37.02 -5.14 -49.04
N LYS A 448 -35.68 -5.22 -49.09
CA LYS A 448 -34.98 -5.80 -50.24
C LYS A 448 -35.34 -7.27 -50.46
N ALA A 449 -35.57 -8.04 -49.40
CA ALA A 449 -36.01 -9.43 -49.50
C ALA A 449 -37.45 -9.53 -50.03
N LEU A 450 -38.36 -8.69 -49.51
CA LEU A 450 -39.74 -8.61 -49.99
C LEU A 450 -39.82 -8.17 -51.45
N GLU A 451 -39.03 -7.17 -51.87
CA GLU A 451 -38.92 -6.76 -53.29
C GLU A 451 -38.46 -7.93 -54.17
N GLY A 452 -37.50 -8.74 -53.68
CA GLY A 452 -37.06 -9.95 -54.35
C GLY A 452 -38.17 -11.01 -54.47
N GLU A 453 -38.89 -11.27 -53.38
CA GLU A 453 -40.00 -12.23 -53.33
C GLU A 453 -41.16 -11.81 -54.24
N LEU A 454 -41.51 -10.52 -54.22
CA LEU A 454 -42.53 -9.94 -55.08
C LEU A 454 -42.12 -10.00 -56.56
N SER A 455 -40.84 -9.74 -56.88
CA SER A 455 -40.31 -9.91 -58.23
C SER A 455 -40.33 -11.38 -58.68
N THR A 456 -40.08 -12.35 -57.79
CA THR A 456 -40.21 -13.77 -58.13
C THR A 456 -41.67 -14.19 -58.32
N MET A 457 -42.59 -13.62 -57.54
CA MET A 457 -44.03 -13.89 -57.67
C MET A 457 -44.64 -13.27 -58.93
N LEU A 458 -44.18 -12.08 -59.36
CA LEU A 458 -44.59 -11.49 -60.64
C LEU A 458 -44.12 -12.37 -61.81
N ASN A 459 -42.85 -12.78 -61.81
CA ASN A 459 -42.25 -13.61 -62.86
C ASN A 459 -42.62 -15.10 -62.81
N ASP A 460 -43.59 -15.49 -61.97
CA ASP A 460 -43.95 -16.88 -61.79
C ASP A 460 -44.79 -17.38 -62.97
N LYS A 461 -44.49 -18.59 -63.47
CA LYS A 461 -45.11 -19.13 -64.71
C LYS A 461 -46.64 -19.19 -64.69
N VAL A 462 -47.22 -19.30 -63.49
CA VAL A 462 -48.66 -19.30 -63.28
C VAL A 462 -49.31 -17.98 -63.75
N ASN A 463 -48.59 -16.84 -63.66
CA ASN A 463 -49.10 -15.55 -64.14
C ASN A 463 -49.18 -15.48 -65.68
N GLU A 464 -48.32 -16.19 -66.41
CA GLU A 464 -48.39 -16.30 -67.88
C GLU A 464 -49.47 -17.28 -68.36
N GLU A 465 -49.85 -18.25 -67.52
CA GLU A 465 -50.85 -19.28 -67.82
C GLU A 465 -52.30 -18.85 -67.49
N LEU A 466 -52.49 -17.73 -66.80
CA LEU A 466 -53.81 -17.18 -66.47
C LEU A 466 -54.43 -16.44 -67.66
N THR A 467 -55.71 -16.72 -67.96
CA THR A 467 -56.51 -16.00 -68.97
C THR A 467 -56.64 -14.50 -68.72
N PHE A 468 -56.38 -14.06 -67.48
CA PHE A 468 -56.23 -12.66 -67.08
C PHE A 468 -55.00 -12.56 -66.18
N PRO A 469 -53.83 -12.20 -66.73
CA PRO A 469 -52.62 -12.01 -65.94
C PRO A 469 -52.83 -10.89 -64.92
N PRO A 470 -52.40 -11.06 -63.67
CA PRO A 470 -52.54 -10.06 -62.63
C PRO A 470 -51.42 -9.01 -62.75
N GLU A 471 -51.29 -8.28 -63.85
CA GLU A 471 -50.25 -7.24 -63.92
C GLU A 471 -50.68 -5.95 -64.64
N ILE A 472 -50.46 -4.84 -63.93
CA ILE A 472 -50.42 -3.43 -64.37
C ILE A 472 -51.80 -2.79 -64.67
N GLU A 473 -52.48 -2.30 -63.63
CA GLU A 473 -53.29 -1.07 -63.80
C GLU A 473 -52.32 0.08 -64.09
N GLU A 474 -52.09 0.38 -65.37
CA GLU A 474 -51.43 1.61 -65.79
C GLU A 474 -52.24 2.79 -65.25
N LYS A 475 -51.55 3.66 -64.50
CA LYS A 475 -52.04 4.99 -64.12
C LYS A 475 -51.29 6.06 -64.88
#